data_AF-A0A7S1S4A6-F1
#
_entry.id   AF-A0A7S1S4A6-F1
#
_cell.length_a   1.000
_cell.length_b   1.000
_cell.length_c   1.000
_cell.angle_alpha   90.00
_cell.angle_beta   90.00
_cell.angle_gamma   90.00
#
_symmetry.space_group_name_H-M   'P 1'
#
loop_
_entity.id
_entity.type
_entity.pdbx_description
1 polymer ?
#
loop_
_entity_poly.entity_id
_entity_poly.type
_entity_poly.pdbx_seq_one_letter_code
_entity_poly.pdbx_strand_id
1 'polypeptide(L)'
;IMVLVPIGTAGIKANISNFGADQYDTSDPAQKAAQEKFFSWFYLAINMGSAVAYGYLTTMGSNGGLGVPKPYGYFAVYVIAALCMVSAVALFASGRTSYRHQPVLPRSSLGGVAAFVMASVRAGAREALTFSVGVFLLASAVLLSVAQAVIPEASFTNCLIGAAFFCSAIGMAAVILPCLNPRWVVEAPGEVLKAEEVKTFLRLLPVLFTANLAFSALYNSMQFWYQQQACQMDLRMPFATSGAQFSGSFFMIADCLGIVLATPLAVGYVNPILERKLGTHFGHGAKFGLGMTFAALSVLAAVRLELLRRISPVLGLDSNCAPSGVQMSDISSAWMTLPFFLMGLGEIYTQPVLMHFAYSHSPPSMRTLAAATGLVIGAVSTSLFTLQVALLGHYVPNDLNQGHLEYGYFSNLILAGLLYAAYIRALRIFEAGDSPLP
;
A
#
# COMPACT_ATOMS: atom_id res chain seq x y z
N ILE A 1 -17.87 -12.56 -7.91
CA ILE A 1 -17.53 -12.85 -6.49
C ILE A 1 -16.27 -12.11 -6.04
N MET A 2 -15.16 -12.17 -6.79
CA MET A 2 -13.88 -11.54 -6.38
C MET A 2 -13.93 -10.01 -6.19
N VAL A 3 -14.91 -9.28 -6.76
CA VAL A 3 -15.08 -7.82 -6.54
C VAL A 3 -15.67 -7.49 -5.16
N LEU A 4 -16.42 -8.40 -4.53
CA LEU A 4 -17.05 -8.15 -3.23
C LEU A 4 -16.03 -8.15 -2.08
N VAL A 5 -14.96 -8.94 -2.21
CA VAL A 5 -13.91 -9.05 -1.18
C VAL A 5 -13.17 -7.72 -0.99
N PRO A 6 -12.68 -7.03 -2.05
CA PRO A 6 -12.09 -5.69 -1.93
C PRO A 6 -13.05 -4.66 -1.32
N ILE A 7 -14.33 -4.67 -1.70
CA ILE A 7 -15.34 -3.73 -1.18
C ILE A 7 -15.52 -3.93 0.34
N GLY A 8 -15.72 -5.18 0.78
CA GLY A 8 -15.85 -5.49 2.21
C GLY A 8 -14.56 -5.18 2.98
N THR A 9 -13.41 -5.51 2.41
CA THR A 9 -12.10 -5.23 3.02
C THR A 9 -11.85 -3.74 3.19
N ALA A 10 -12.16 -2.92 2.18
CA ALA A 10 -12.01 -1.47 2.23
C ALA A 10 -12.93 -0.86 3.30
N GLY A 11 -14.20 -1.31 3.37
CA GLY A 11 -15.14 -0.86 4.38
C GLY A 11 -14.69 -1.16 5.81
N ILE A 12 -14.15 -2.36 6.06
CA ILE A 12 -13.64 -2.74 7.39
C ILE A 12 -12.36 -1.98 7.73
N LYS A 13 -11.37 -1.94 6.82
CA LYS A 13 -10.07 -1.30 7.05
C LYS A 13 -10.18 0.18 7.41
N ALA A 14 -11.14 0.90 6.82
CA ALA A 14 -11.33 2.33 7.09
C ALA A 14 -11.93 2.64 8.47
N ASN A 15 -12.59 1.67 9.11
CA ASN A 15 -13.41 1.91 10.30
C ASN A 15 -12.96 1.13 11.54
N ILE A 16 -12.41 -0.08 11.39
CA ILE A 16 -12.23 -1.00 12.54
C ILE A 16 -11.20 -0.51 13.56
N SER A 17 -10.09 0.08 13.12
CA SER A 17 -9.05 0.60 14.03
C SER A 17 -9.55 1.82 14.80
N ASN A 18 -10.29 2.70 14.13
CA ASN A 18 -10.87 3.89 14.75
C ASN A 18 -11.97 3.50 15.74
N PHE A 19 -12.88 2.60 15.33
CA PHE A 19 -13.95 2.10 16.20
C PHE A 19 -13.41 1.42 17.46
N GLY A 20 -12.34 0.63 17.34
CA GLY A 20 -11.68 0.01 18.49
C GLY A 20 -11.00 1.02 19.42
N ALA A 21 -10.39 2.08 18.86
CA ALA A 21 -9.81 3.16 19.64
C ALA A 21 -10.87 3.99 20.38
N ASP A 22 -12.02 4.22 19.75
CA ASP A 22 -13.15 5.00 20.28
C ASP A 22 -13.83 4.36 21.51
N GLN A 23 -13.50 3.12 21.83
CA GLN A 23 -13.99 2.43 23.03
C GLN A 23 -13.32 2.93 24.33
N TYR A 24 -12.19 3.64 24.22
CA TYR A 24 -11.42 4.13 25.36
C TYR A 24 -11.56 5.65 25.50
N ASP A 25 -11.79 6.13 26.72
CA ASP A 25 -11.78 7.56 27.03
C ASP A 25 -10.35 8.06 27.23
N THR A 26 -9.86 8.91 26.33
CA THR A 26 -8.48 9.42 26.38
C THR A 26 -8.27 10.51 27.43
N SER A 27 -9.34 11.00 28.07
CA SER A 27 -9.25 11.93 29.20
C SER A 27 -8.76 11.24 30.48
N ASP A 28 -8.98 9.92 30.60
CA ASP A 28 -8.49 9.09 31.70
C ASP A 28 -7.11 8.50 31.34
N PRO A 29 -6.05 8.80 32.12
CA PRO A 29 -4.71 8.24 31.90
C PRO A 29 -4.68 6.71 31.84
N ALA A 30 -5.52 6.02 32.62
CA ALA A 30 -5.56 4.55 32.64
C ALA A 30 -6.15 3.98 31.35
N GLN A 31 -7.24 4.58 30.86
CA GLN A 31 -7.87 4.17 29.60
C GLN A 31 -7.03 4.57 28.38
N LYS A 32 -6.31 5.69 28.44
CA LYS A 32 -5.31 6.05 27.43
C LYS A 32 -4.21 4.98 27.30
N ALA A 33 -3.66 4.51 28.43
CA ALA A 33 -2.68 3.42 28.41
C ALA A 33 -3.28 2.10 27.91
N ALA A 34 -4.56 1.84 28.18
CA ALA A 34 -5.26 0.67 27.64
C ALA A 34 -5.47 0.77 26.11
N GLN A 35 -5.77 1.96 25.58
CA GLN A 35 -5.88 2.23 24.16
C GLN A 35 -4.54 1.99 23.43
N GLU A 36 -3.41 2.42 24.01
CA GLU A 36 -2.08 2.15 23.46
C GLU A 36 -1.78 0.64 23.40
N LYS A 37 -2.16 -0.10 24.46
CA LYS A 37 -2.07 -1.58 24.46
C LYS A 37 -2.96 -2.20 23.39
N PHE A 38 -4.17 -1.68 23.17
CA PHE A 38 -5.06 -2.15 22.10
C PHE A 38 -4.37 -2.08 20.73
N PHE A 39 -3.72 -0.97 20.40
CA PHE A 39 -3.01 -0.85 19.12
C PHE A 39 -1.84 -1.85 18.99
N SER A 40 -1.13 -2.12 20.08
CA SER A 40 -0.07 -3.13 20.09
C SER A 40 -0.61 -4.54 19.84
N TRP A 41 -1.72 -4.92 20.50
CA TRP A 41 -2.39 -6.20 20.27
C TRP A 41 -3.00 -6.32 18.88
N PHE A 42 -3.62 -5.25 18.39
CA PHE A 42 -4.17 -5.17 17.03
C PHE A 42 -3.07 -5.41 15.98
N TYR A 43 -1.92 -4.77 16.16
CA TYR A 43 -0.78 -4.93 15.28
C TYR A 43 -0.17 -6.34 15.34
N LEU A 44 -0.04 -6.91 16.54
CA LEU A 44 0.39 -8.29 16.71
C LEU A 44 -0.55 -9.27 16.01
N ALA A 45 -1.87 -9.08 16.16
CA ALA A 45 -2.89 -9.93 15.54
C ALA A 45 -2.82 -9.88 14.01
N ILE A 46 -2.62 -8.70 13.41
CA ILE A 46 -2.43 -8.56 11.95
C ILE A 46 -1.23 -9.37 11.49
N ASN A 47 -0.08 -9.21 12.15
CA ASN A 47 1.15 -9.88 11.74
C ASN A 47 1.08 -11.41 11.94
N MET A 48 0.48 -11.88 13.03
CA MET A 48 0.22 -13.31 13.23
C MET A 48 -0.71 -13.88 12.16
N GLY A 49 -1.79 -13.17 11.82
CA GLY A 49 -2.69 -13.56 10.75
C GLY A 49 -1.98 -13.65 9.40
N SER A 50 -1.17 -12.65 9.06
CA SER A 50 -0.35 -12.64 7.84
C SER A 50 0.67 -13.78 7.81
N ALA A 51 1.32 -14.08 8.93
CA ALA A 51 2.29 -15.17 9.02
C ALA A 51 1.63 -16.55 8.77
N VAL A 52 0.43 -16.79 9.32
CA VAL A 52 -0.34 -18.02 9.04
C VAL A 52 -0.81 -18.06 7.59
N ALA A 53 -1.28 -16.94 7.06
CA ALA A 53 -1.75 -16.84 5.68
C ALA A 53 -0.62 -17.14 4.68
N TYR A 54 0.50 -16.42 4.77
CA TYR A 54 1.64 -16.60 3.86
C TYR A 54 2.42 -17.88 4.13
N GLY A 55 2.62 -18.25 5.40
CA GLY A 55 3.45 -19.41 5.77
C GLY A 55 2.76 -20.74 5.51
N TYR A 56 1.43 -20.82 5.58
CA TYR A 56 0.71 -22.08 5.49
C TYR A 56 -0.43 -22.09 4.47
N LEU A 57 -1.34 -21.11 4.50
CA LEU A 57 -2.52 -21.14 3.62
C LEU A 57 -2.15 -21.04 2.14
N THR A 58 -1.11 -20.28 1.78
CA THR A 58 -0.62 -20.21 0.39
C THR A 58 -0.15 -21.57 -0.11
N THR A 59 0.59 -22.31 0.71
CA THR A 59 1.13 -23.64 0.38
C THR A 59 0.02 -24.69 0.35
N MET A 60 -0.97 -24.60 1.26
CA MET A 60 -2.18 -25.43 1.18
C MET A 60 -2.93 -25.18 -0.13
N GLY A 61 -3.01 -23.92 -0.57
CA GLY A 61 -3.63 -23.55 -1.84
C GLY A 61 -2.98 -24.25 -3.04
N SER A 62 -1.65 -24.23 -3.11
CA SER A 62 -0.89 -24.75 -4.25
C SER A 62 -0.62 -26.26 -4.21
N ASN A 63 -0.42 -26.85 -3.03
CA ASN A 63 0.01 -28.24 -2.85
C ASN A 63 -1.03 -29.14 -2.18
N GLY A 64 -2.12 -28.59 -1.65
CA GLY A 64 -2.96 -29.29 -0.68
C GLY A 64 -2.31 -29.37 0.71
N GLY A 65 -2.98 -30.03 1.65
CA GLY A 65 -2.50 -30.14 3.04
C GLY A 65 -3.60 -30.53 4.02
N LEU A 66 -3.25 -31.07 5.19
CA LEU A 66 -4.21 -31.51 6.24
C LEU A 66 -5.34 -32.42 5.70
N GLY A 67 -5.00 -33.35 4.81
CA GLY A 67 -5.98 -34.25 4.19
C GLY A 67 -6.77 -33.64 3.03
N VAL A 68 -6.56 -32.36 2.68
CA VAL A 68 -7.10 -31.73 1.47
C VAL A 68 -6.20 -32.05 0.28
N PRO A 69 -6.73 -32.72 -0.78
CA PRO A 69 -5.98 -32.96 -2.02
C PRO A 69 -5.64 -31.67 -2.76
N LYS A 70 -4.53 -31.65 -3.51
CA LYS A 70 -4.07 -30.49 -4.33
C LYS A 70 -5.19 -29.82 -5.16
N PRO A 71 -6.07 -30.55 -5.87
CA PRO A 71 -7.15 -29.93 -6.66
C PRO A 71 -8.15 -29.09 -5.83
N TYR A 72 -8.31 -29.39 -4.55
CA TYR A 72 -9.22 -28.70 -3.64
C TYR A 72 -8.51 -27.70 -2.72
N GLY A 73 -7.19 -27.53 -2.86
CA GLY A 73 -6.37 -26.66 -2.01
C GLY A 73 -6.90 -25.23 -1.94
N TYR A 74 -7.00 -24.55 -3.09
CA TYR A 74 -7.56 -23.19 -3.16
C TYR A 74 -9.00 -23.09 -2.63
N PHE A 75 -9.85 -24.07 -2.95
CA PHE A 75 -11.22 -24.10 -2.44
C PHE A 75 -11.25 -24.14 -0.91
N ALA A 76 -10.46 -25.02 -0.29
CA ALA A 76 -10.36 -25.13 1.15
C ALA A 76 -9.85 -23.82 1.80
N VAL A 77 -8.82 -23.20 1.22
CA VAL A 77 -8.29 -21.91 1.70
C VAL A 77 -9.37 -20.82 1.69
N TYR A 78 -10.15 -20.71 0.61
CA TYR A 78 -11.24 -19.73 0.54
C TYR A 78 -12.39 -20.03 1.50
N VAL A 79 -12.73 -21.30 1.73
CA VAL A 79 -13.73 -21.70 2.73
C VAL A 79 -13.25 -21.35 4.14
N ILE A 80 -11.99 -21.65 4.48
CA ILE A 80 -11.39 -21.28 5.77
C ILE A 80 -11.48 -19.75 5.96
N ALA A 81 -11.07 -18.97 4.96
CA ALA A 81 -11.15 -17.51 5.03
C ALA A 81 -12.59 -16.99 5.22
N ALA A 82 -13.57 -17.60 4.52
CA ALA A 82 -14.97 -17.26 4.67
C ALA A 82 -15.50 -17.58 6.07
N LEU A 83 -15.17 -18.75 6.62
CA LEU A 83 -15.56 -19.15 7.98
C LEU A 83 -14.92 -18.24 9.04
N CYS A 84 -13.65 -17.86 8.89
CA CYS A 84 -13.01 -16.88 9.76
C CYS A 84 -13.73 -15.53 9.72
N MET A 85 -14.10 -15.04 8.52
CA MET A 85 -14.81 -13.77 8.38
C MET A 85 -16.22 -13.83 9.00
N VAL A 86 -16.98 -14.90 8.77
CA VAL A 86 -18.30 -15.11 9.38
C VAL A 86 -18.18 -15.15 10.90
N SER A 87 -17.18 -15.85 11.42
CA SER A 87 -16.90 -15.93 12.87
C SER A 87 -16.55 -14.55 13.44
N ALA A 88 -15.71 -13.78 12.75
CA ALA A 88 -15.35 -12.42 13.15
C ALA A 88 -16.58 -11.49 13.18
N VAL A 89 -17.45 -11.55 12.18
CA VAL A 89 -18.71 -10.78 12.14
C VAL A 89 -19.65 -11.22 13.26
N ALA A 90 -19.77 -12.52 13.54
CA ALA A 90 -20.61 -13.02 14.63
C ALA A 90 -20.10 -12.55 16.00
N LEU A 91 -18.79 -12.59 16.23
CA LEU A 91 -18.15 -12.07 17.45
C LEU A 91 -18.31 -10.54 17.58
N PHE A 92 -18.21 -9.81 16.48
CA PHE A 92 -18.46 -8.37 16.48
C PHE A 92 -19.94 -8.05 16.78
N ALA A 93 -20.87 -8.80 16.19
CA ALA A 93 -22.30 -8.61 16.41
C ALA A 93 -22.73 -8.97 17.84
N SER A 94 -22.11 -9.97 18.47
CA SER A 94 -22.43 -10.36 19.86
C SER A 94 -22.05 -9.27 20.87
N GLY A 95 -21.04 -8.44 20.57
CA GLY A 95 -20.62 -7.32 21.41
C GLY A 95 -21.46 -6.04 21.29
N ARG A 96 -22.48 -6.01 20.42
CA ARG A 96 -23.20 -4.77 20.03
C ARG A 96 -23.74 -3.92 21.19
N THR A 97 -24.14 -4.55 22.30
CA THR A 97 -24.71 -3.84 23.46
C THR A 97 -23.65 -3.26 24.39
N SER A 98 -22.38 -3.65 24.22
CA SER A 98 -21.27 -3.24 25.07
C SER A 98 -20.45 -2.09 24.47
N TYR A 99 -20.66 -1.78 23.18
CA TYR A 99 -19.85 -0.78 22.49
C TYR A 99 -20.26 0.65 22.84
N ARG A 100 -19.26 1.51 23.05
CA ARG A 100 -19.42 2.96 23.09
C ARG A 100 -19.56 3.46 21.66
N HIS A 101 -20.68 4.10 21.37
CA HIS A 101 -20.94 4.73 20.08
C HIS A 101 -20.61 6.23 20.16
N GLN A 102 -19.74 6.70 19.27
CA GLN A 102 -19.48 8.12 19.12
C GLN A 102 -20.64 8.81 18.41
N PRO A 103 -20.98 10.07 18.78
CA PRO A 103 -22.04 10.82 18.13
C PRO A 103 -21.71 11.04 16.66
N VAL A 104 -22.73 10.93 15.80
CA VAL A 104 -22.57 11.17 14.36
C VAL A 104 -22.30 12.66 14.14
N LEU A 105 -21.21 12.99 13.46
CA LEU A 105 -20.92 14.37 13.06
C LEU A 105 -22.04 14.90 12.14
N PRO A 106 -22.50 16.16 12.29
CA PRO A 106 -23.58 16.72 11.46
C PRO A 106 -23.27 16.68 9.96
N ARG A 107 -21.97 16.72 9.62
CA ARG A 107 -21.46 16.60 8.25
C ARG A 107 -20.12 15.87 8.26
N SER A 108 -19.86 15.06 7.24
CA SER A 108 -18.56 14.40 7.10
C SER A 108 -17.47 15.41 6.72
N SER A 109 -16.22 15.11 7.10
CA SER A 109 -15.05 15.93 6.74
C SER A 109 -14.90 16.08 5.21
N LEU A 110 -15.19 15.02 4.45
CA LEU A 110 -15.25 15.07 2.99
C LEU A 110 -16.37 16.01 2.50
N GLY A 111 -17.56 15.94 3.10
CA GLY A 111 -18.69 16.80 2.77
C GLY A 111 -18.44 18.28 3.06
N GLY A 112 -17.64 18.57 4.09
CA GLY A 112 -17.17 19.92 4.40
C GLY A 112 -16.16 20.42 3.35
N VAL A 113 -15.11 19.66 3.04
CA VAL A 113 -14.15 20.03 1.97
C VAL A 113 -14.84 20.22 0.63
N ALA A 114 -15.78 19.33 0.28
CA ALA A 114 -16.56 19.46 -0.95
C ALA A 114 -17.36 20.77 -1.00
N ALA A 115 -17.88 21.24 0.14
CA ALA A 115 -18.58 22.53 0.21
C ALA A 115 -17.64 23.70 -0.12
N PHE A 116 -16.43 23.72 0.44
CA PHE A 116 -15.41 24.73 0.13
C PHE A 116 -14.97 24.69 -1.34
N VAL A 117 -14.77 23.49 -1.89
CA VAL A 117 -14.45 23.33 -3.31
C VAL A 117 -15.57 23.85 -4.19
N MET A 118 -16.82 23.47 -3.92
CA MET A 118 -17.99 23.94 -4.69
C MET A 118 -18.22 25.44 -4.55
N ALA A 119 -18.04 26.02 -3.36
CA ALA A 119 -18.13 27.46 -3.15
C ALA A 119 -17.07 28.21 -3.99
N SER A 120 -15.85 27.68 -4.02
CA SER A 120 -14.75 28.25 -4.81
C SER A 120 -14.97 28.10 -6.32
N VAL A 121 -15.56 27.00 -6.79
CA VAL A 121 -15.99 26.83 -8.19
C VAL A 121 -17.05 27.86 -8.57
N ARG A 122 -18.07 28.05 -7.70
CA ARG A 122 -19.12 29.07 -7.92
C ARG A 122 -18.57 30.49 -7.93
N ALA A 123 -17.51 30.74 -7.17
CA ALA A 123 -16.78 32.01 -7.18
C ALA A 123 -15.89 32.21 -8.42
N GLY A 124 -15.82 31.22 -9.33
CA GLY A 124 -15.08 31.32 -10.60
C GLY A 124 -13.61 30.91 -10.54
N ALA A 125 -13.15 30.28 -9.45
CA ALA A 125 -11.77 29.83 -9.33
C ALA A 125 -11.49 28.63 -10.25
N ARG A 126 -10.56 28.80 -11.20
CA ARG A 126 -10.20 27.76 -12.19
C ARG A 126 -9.52 26.57 -11.51
N GLU A 127 -8.75 26.82 -10.47
CA GLU A 127 -8.04 25.83 -9.67
C GLU A 127 -8.99 24.91 -8.88
N ALA A 128 -10.12 25.44 -8.42
CA ALA A 128 -11.15 24.65 -7.77
C ALA A 128 -11.84 23.71 -8.78
N LEU A 129 -12.04 24.19 -10.02
CA LEU A 129 -12.60 23.40 -11.11
C LEU A 129 -11.64 22.29 -11.53
N THR A 130 -10.35 22.59 -11.70
CA THR A 130 -9.34 21.56 -12.04
C THR A 130 -9.23 20.51 -10.94
N PHE A 131 -9.26 20.91 -9.67
CA PHE A 131 -9.30 19.97 -8.55
C PHE A 131 -10.54 19.05 -8.61
N SER A 132 -11.73 19.61 -8.88
CA SER A 132 -12.98 18.86 -8.99
C SER A 132 -12.96 17.85 -10.14
N VAL A 133 -12.46 18.28 -11.31
CA VAL A 133 -12.25 17.40 -12.47
C VAL A 133 -11.24 16.31 -12.13
N GLY A 134 -10.17 16.65 -11.40
CA GLY A 134 -9.17 15.70 -10.93
C GLY A 134 -9.77 14.59 -10.07
N VAL A 135 -10.56 14.95 -9.06
CA VAL A 135 -11.26 13.98 -8.20
C VAL A 135 -12.22 13.10 -9.01
N PHE A 136 -12.96 13.68 -9.96
CA PHE A 136 -13.84 12.92 -10.84
C PHE A 136 -13.07 11.92 -11.73
N LEU A 137 -11.92 12.32 -12.28
CA LEU A 137 -11.06 11.46 -13.08
C LEU A 137 -10.46 10.32 -12.24
N LEU A 138 -10.05 10.60 -11.00
CA LEU A 138 -9.56 9.56 -10.09
C LEU A 138 -10.66 8.55 -9.75
N ALA A 139 -11.88 9.00 -9.47
CA ALA A 139 -13.02 8.11 -9.25
C ALA A 139 -13.34 7.27 -10.50
N SER A 140 -13.30 7.89 -11.69
CA SER A 140 -13.50 7.21 -12.98
C SER A 140 -12.42 6.16 -13.22
N ALA A 141 -11.16 6.45 -12.89
CA ALA A 141 -10.06 5.49 -13.03
C ALA A 141 -10.27 4.23 -12.18
N VAL A 142 -10.79 4.37 -10.96
CA VAL A 142 -11.14 3.23 -10.11
C VAL A 142 -12.24 2.39 -10.75
N LEU A 143 -13.29 3.03 -11.29
CA LEU A 143 -14.38 2.32 -11.97
C LEU A 143 -13.89 1.57 -13.23
N LEU A 144 -13.04 2.20 -14.03
CA LEU A 144 -12.39 1.56 -15.18
C LEU A 144 -11.51 0.39 -14.74
N SER A 145 -10.83 0.54 -13.59
CA SER A 145 -9.99 -0.52 -13.02
C SER A 145 -10.79 -1.71 -12.48
N VAL A 146 -12.05 -1.50 -12.10
CA VAL A 146 -12.99 -2.57 -11.77
C VAL A 146 -13.55 -3.20 -13.06
N ALA A 147 -13.89 -2.39 -14.06
CA ALA A 147 -14.40 -2.88 -15.34
C ALA A 147 -13.41 -3.81 -16.05
N GLN A 148 -12.11 -3.47 -16.08
CA GLN A 148 -11.07 -4.35 -16.64
C GLN A 148 -10.98 -5.70 -15.91
N ALA A 149 -11.25 -5.73 -14.60
CA ALA A 149 -11.15 -6.95 -13.81
C ALA A 149 -12.36 -7.89 -14.02
N VAL A 150 -13.48 -7.35 -14.52
CA VAL A 150 -14.73 -8.10 -14.74
C VAL A 150 -14.93 -8.50 -16.20
N ILE A 151 -14.35 -7.73 -17.15
CA ILE A 151 -14.48 -7.97 -18.60
C ILE A 151 -13.11 -8.37 -19.17
N PRO A 152 -12.74 -9.66 -19.12
CA PRO A 152 -11.44 -10.15 -19.58
C PRO A 152 -11.37 -10.35 -21.12
N GLU A 153 -12.26 -9.77 -21.91
CA GLU A 153 -12.18 -9.84 -23.37
C GLU A 153 -11.00 -9.02 -23.90
N ALA A 154 -10.02 -9.72 -24.48
CA ALA A 154 -8.72 -9.18 -24.88
C ALA A 154 -8.77 -7.97 -25.83
N SER A 155 -9.86 -7.79 -26.60
CA SER A 155 -10.01 -6.69 -27.55
C SER A 155 -10.17 -5.32 -26.86
N PHE A 156 -10.77 -5.26 -25.67
CA PHE A 156 -11.04 -4.00 -24.97
C PHE A 156 -10.19 -3.78 -23.71
N THR A 157 -9.56 -4.84 -23.18
CA THR A 157 -8.74 -4.76 -21.96
C THR A 157 -7.60 -3.74 -22.06
N ASN A 158 -6.86 -3.69 -23.17
CA ASN A 158 -5.76 -2.74 -23.35
C ASN A 158 -6.26 -1.28 -23.43
N CYS A 159 -7.44 -1.06 -24.02
CA CYS A 159 -8.10 0.26 -24.05
C CYS A 159 -8.49 0.70 -22.64
N LEU A 160 -9.09 -0.20 -21.85
CA LEU A 160 -9.46 0.07 -20.46
C LEU A 160 -8.24 0.37 -19.57
N ILE A 161 -7.15 -0.39 -19.71
CA ILE A 161 -5.89 -0.14 -18.99
C ILE A 161 -5.36 1.26 -19.34
N GLY A 162 -5.30 1.60 -20.63
CA GLY A 162 -4.88 2.91 -21.10
C GLY A 162 -5.76 4.04 -20.55
N ALA A 163 -7.09 3.89 -20.63
CA ALA A 163 -8.04 4.88 -20.12
C ALA A 163 -7.91 5.05 -18.59
N ALA A 164 -7.83 3.96 -17.83
CA ALA A 164 -7.64 3.99 -16.39
C ALA A 164 -6.33 4.69 -16.00
N PHE A 165 -5.25 4.46 -16.75
CA PHE A 165 -3.98 5.14 -16.57
C PHE A 165 -4.10 6.64 -16.82
N PHE A 166 -4.64 7.06 -17.98
CA PHE A 166 -4.76 8.49 -18.29
C PHE A 166 -5.67 9.22 -17.30
N CYS A 167 -6.78 8.61 -16.91
CA CYS A 167 -7.64 9.14 -15.84
C CYS A 167 -6.89 9.24 -14.50
N SER A 168 -6.08 8.24 -14.14
CA SER A 168 -5.27 8.26 -12.91
C SER A 168 -4.18 9.33 -12.95
N ALA A 169 -3.41 9.40 -14.04
CA ALA A 169 -2.27 10.30 -14.18
C ALA A 169 -2.73 11.78 -14.29
N ILE A 170 -3.72 12.05 -15.15
CA ILE A 170 -4.30 13.39 -15.30
C ILE A 170 -5.06 13.77 -14.03
N GLY A 171 -5.86 12.86 -13.48
CA GLY A 171 -6.60 13.10 -12.24
C GLY A 171 -5.69 13.43 -11.07
N MET A 172 -4.59 12.69 -10.93
CA MET A 172 -3.55 12.95 -9.93
C MET A 172 -2.91 14.32 -10.12
N ALA A 173 -2.46 14.66 -11.34
CA ALA A 173 -1.87 15.97 -11.62
C ALA A 173 -2.86 17.11 -11.33
N ALA A 174 -4.12 16.93 -11.71
CA ALA A 174 -5.20 17.90 -11.48
C ALA A 174 -5.58 18.05 -10.00
N VAL A 175 -5.34 17.04 -9.15
CA VAL A 175 -5.47 17.15 -7.69
C VAL A 175 -4.25 17.80 -7.07
N ILE A 176 -3.04 17.40 -7.47
CA ILE A 176 -1.78 17.86 -6.85
C ILE A 176 -1.49 19.32 -7.19
N LEU A 177 -1.58 19.73 -8.46
CA LEU A 177 -1.12 21.05 -8.90
C LEU A 177 -1.87 22.22 -8.25
N PRO A 178 -3.22 22.22 -8.15
CA PRO A 178 -3.96 23.27 -7.44
C PRO A 178 -3.67 23.31 -5.94
N CYS A 179 -3.24 22.18 -5.38
CA CYS A 179 -2.97 22.03 -3.96
C CYS A 179 -1.58 22.55 -3.54
N LEU A 180 -0.68 22.80 -4.49
CA LEU A 180 0.62 23.42 -4.19
C LEU A 180 0.44 24.84 -3.61
N ASN A 181 -0.60 25.56 -4.04
CA ASN A 181 -0.94 26.90 -3.55
C ASN A 181 -2.47 27.09 -3.49
N PRO A 182 -3.16 26.67 -2.42
CA PRO A 182 -4.63 26.70 -2.34
C PRO A 182 -5.19 28.10 -1.99
N ARG A 183 -4.69 29.15 -2.63
CA ARG A 183 -5.21 30.52 -2.47
C ARG A 183 -6.63 30.67 -3.01
N TRP A 184 -7.04 29.76 -3.89
CA TRP A 184 -8.36 29.70 -4.51
C TRP A 184 -9.49 29.31 -3.56
N VAL A 185 -9.19 28.78 -2.36
CA VAL A 185 -10.21 28.38 -1.38
C VAL A 185 -10.86 29.62 -0.77
N VAL A 186 -12.15 29.79 -1.06
CA VAL A 186 -13.04 30.84 -0.54
C VAL A 186 -13.84 30.29 0.65
N GLU A 187 -14.26 31.16 1.56
CA GLU A 187 -15.14 30.79 2.67
C GLU A 187 -16.48 30.20 2.18
N ALA A 188 -16.92 29.12 2.83
CA ALA A 188 -18.19 28.46 2.55
C ALA A 188 -19.21 28.80 3.65
N PRO A 189 -20.31 29.52 3.34
CA PRO A 189 -21.30 29.89 4.35
C PRO A 189 -22.00 28.65 4.90
N GLY A 190 -22.09 28.55 6.23
CA GLY A 190 -22.76 27.46 6.93
C GLY A 190 -21.89 26.24 7.25
N GLU A 191 -20.57 26.30 7.00
CA GLU A 191 -19.63 25.25 7.40
C GLU A 191 -19.00 25.53 8.77
N VAL A 192 -18.75 24.45 9.52
CA VAL A 192 -18.04 24.50 10.82
C VAL A 192 -16.52 24.61 10.62
N LEU A 193 -16.02 24.08 9.50
CA LEU A 193 -14.61 24.16 9.11
C LEU A 193 -14.27 25.59 8.69
N LYS A 194 -13.04 26.03 8.98
CA LYS A 194 -12.51 27.32 8.51
C LYS A 194 -11.80 27.14 7.18
N ALA A 195 -11.76 28.17 6.32
CA ALA A 195 -11.00 28.11 5.08
C ALA A 195 -9.50 27.81 5.31
N GLU A 196 -8.92 28.29 6.42
CA GLU A 196 -7.53 28.02 6.78
C GLU A 196 -7.27 26.52 7.03
N GLU A 197 -8.19 25.83 7.72
CA GLU A 197 -8.06 24.38 7.96
C GLU A 197 -8.06 23.60 6.64
N VAL A 198 -8.96 23.97 5.72
CA VAL A 198 -9.03 23.36 4.38
C VAL A 198 -7.77 23.65 3.58
N LYS A 199 -7.25 24.88 3.62
CA LYS A 199 -5.99 25.26 2.94
C LYS A 199 -4.82 24.44 3.46
N THR A 200 -4.69 24.27 4.77
CA THR A 200 -3.61 23.48 5.38
C THR A 200 -3.69 22.01 4.93
N PHE A 201 -4.89 21.42 4.92
CA PHE A 201 -5.07 20.06 4.42
C PHE A 201 -4.73 19.94 2.93
N LEU A 202 -5.18 20.87 2.08
CA LEU A 202 -4.87 20.82 0.65
C LEU A 202 -3.37 20.95 0.41
N ARG A 203 -2.65 21.84 1.12
CA ARG A 203 -1.19 21.97 1.01
C ARG A 203 -0.43 20.69 1.36
N LEU A 204 -1.03 19.81 2.17
CA LEU A 204 -0.45 18.53 2.56
C LEU A 204 -0.54 17.47 1.44
N LEU A 205 -1.57 17.53 0.58
CA LEU A 205 -1.82 16.51 -0.46
C LEU A 205 -0.63 16.28 -1.41
N PRO A 206 0.05 17.30 -1.97
CA PRO A 206 1.21 17.09 -2.84
C PRO A 206 2.31 16.26 -2.19
N VAL A 207 2.59 16.51 -0.90
CA VAL A 207 3.61 15.77 -0.14
C VAL A 207 3.18 14.32 0.04
N LEU A 208 1.92 14.08 0.44
CA LEU A 208 1.40 12.73 0.64
C LEU A 208 1.36 11.92 -0.66
N PHE A 209 0.88 12.50 -1.77
CA PHE A 209 0.81 11.81 -3.06
C PHE A 209 2.19 11.42 -3.56
N THR A 210 3.13 12.37 -3.63
CA THR A 210 4.47 12.12 -4.17
C THR A 210 5.25 11.12 -3.31
N ALA A 211 5.17 11.21 -1.98
CA ALA A 211 5.85 10.29 -1.09
C ALA A 211 5.29 8.86 -1.17
N ASN A 212 3.96 8.71 -1.06
CA ASN A 212 3.33 7.39 -1.13
C ASN A 212 3.58 6.74 -2.49
N LEU A 213 3.49 7.48 -3.60
CA LEU A 213 3.76 6.91 -4.93
C LEU A 213 5.22 6.50 -5.11
N ALA A 214 6.17 7.26 -4.55
CA ALA A 214 7.58 6.91 -4.61
C ALA A 214 7.83 5.55 -3.93
N PHE A 215 7.26 5.35 -2.73
CA PHE A 215 7.37 4.08 -2.02
C PHE A 215 6.59 2.97 -2.74
N SER A 216 5.35 3.23 -3.16
CA SER A 216 4.51 2.24 -3.84
C SER A 216 5.11 1.74 -5.16
N ALA A 217 5.87 2.57 -5.89
CA ALA A 217 6.61 2.12 -7.07
C ALA A 217 7.59 0.99 -6.74
N LEU A 218 8.32 1.08 -5.63
CA LEU A 218 9.23 0.02 -5.17
C LEU A 218 8.44 -1.16 -4.58
N TYR A 219 7.41 -0.86 -3.79
CA TYR A 219 6.57 -1.87 -3.14
C TYR A 219 5.84 -2.76 -4.16
N ASN A 220 5.42 -2.21 -5.31
CA ASN A 220 4.80 -2.97 -6.39
C ASN A 220 5.75 -4.00 -7.01
N SER A 221 7.07 -3.78 -6.98
CA SER A 221 8.04 -4.82 -7.36
C SER A 221 7.92 -6.05 -6.47
N MET A 222 7.73 -5.85 -5.16
CA MET A 222 7.49 -6.94 -4.21
C MET A 222 6.14 -7.62 -4.43
N GLN A 223 5.08 -6.83 -4.62
CA GLN A 223 3.72 -7.35 -4.77
C GLN A 223 3.54 -8.21 -6.02
N PHE A 224 4.29 -7.97 -7.09
CA PHE A 224 4.09 -8.70 -8.35
C PHE A 224 5.35 -9.45 -8.80
N TRP A 225 6.43 -8.72 -9.08
CA TRP A 225 7.60 -9.31 -9.74
C TRP A 225 8.41 -10.22 -8.84
N TYR A 226 8.53 -9.95 -7.54
CA TYR A 226 9.25 -10.85 -6.63
C TYR A 226 8.58 -12.22 -6.57
N GLN A 227 7.24 -12.24 -6.57
CA GLN A 227 6.47 -13.50 -6.56
C GLN A 227 6.66 -14.27 -7.87
N GLN A 228 6.60 -13.57 -9.01
CA GLN A 228 6.82 -14.19 -10.33
C GLN A 228 8.25 -14.73 -10.47
N GLN A 229 9.24 -13.96 -10.03
CA GLN A 229 10.64 -14.38 -9.99
C GLN A 229 10.81 -15.61 -9.11
N ALA A 230 10.30 -15.57 -7.88
CA ALA A 230 10.36 -16.70 -6.95
C ALA A 230 9.74 -17.96 -7.56
N CYS A 231 8.63 -17.82 -8.29
CA CYS A 231 7.97 -18.93 -8.96
C CYS A 231 8.79 -19.61 -10.05
N GLN A 232 9.87 -19.01 -10.54
CA GLN A 232 10.74 -19.61 -11.57
C GLN A 232 12.13 -19.93 -11.02
N MET A 233 12.31 -19.87 -9.71
CA MET A 233 13.48 -20.36 -8.99
C MET A 233 13.22 -21.79 -8.47
N ASP A 234 14.23 -22.43 -7.86
CA ASP A 234 14.07 -23.73 -7.23
C ASP A 234 13.19 -23.62 -5.98
N LEU A 235 11.95 -24.07 -6.12
CA LEU A 235 10.90 -24.05 -5.09
C LEU A 235 10.86 -25.32 -4.23
N ARG A 236 11.74 -26.30 -4.46
CA ARG A 236 11.70 -27.60 -3.76
C ARG A 236 11.80 -27.39 -2.25
N MET A 237 10.88 -28.03 -1.52
CA MET A 237 10.89 -28.02 -0.06
C MET A 237 11.78 -29.16 0.46
N PRO A 238 12.95 -28.87 1.04
CA PRO A 238 13.88 -29.92 1.49
C PRO A 238 13.34 -30.76 2.66
N PHE A 239 12.33 -30.24 3.38
CA PHE A 239 11.74 -30.85 4.57
C PHE A 239 10.35 -31.48 4.33
N ALA A 240 9.81 -31.44 3.11
CA ALA A 240 8.48 -31.95 2.81
C ALA A 240 8.52 -33.24 1.97
N THR A 241 7.50 -34.10 2.11
CA THR A 241 7.38 -35.34 1.32
C THR A 241 7.10 -35.06 -0.16
N SER A 242 7.84 -35.77 -1.03
CA SER A 242 7.72 -35.90 -2.50
C SER A 242 7.05 -34.75 -3.27
N GLY A 243 7.85 -33.81 -3.79
CA GLY A 243 7.44 -32.88 -4.86
C GLY A 243 6.70 -31.62 -4.42
N ALA A 244 6.61 -31.35 -3.10
CA ALA A 244 6.05 -30.08 -2.61
C ALA A 244 6.95 -28.89 -2.98
N GLN A 245 6.32 -27.81 -3.44
CA GLN A 245 6.98 -26.59 -3.88
C GLN A 245 6.44 -25.37 -3.13
N PHE A 246 7.29 -24.43 -2.74
CA PHE A 246 6.80 -23.16 -2.19
C PHE A 246 5.96 -22.39 -3.23
N SER A 247 4.98 -21.62 -2.78
CA SER A 247 4.32 -20.63 -3.62
C SER A 247 5.16 -19.36 -3.64
N GLY A 248 5.16 -18.60 -4.74
CA GLY A 248 5.85 -17.30 -4.80
C GLY A 248 5.40 -16.34 -3.70
N SER A 249 4.13 -16.40 -3.27
CA SER A 249 3.60 -15.58 -2.18
C SER A 249 4.08 -16.00 -0.79
N PHE A 250 4.64 -17.21 -0.62
CA PHE A 250 5.17 -17.68 0.67
C PHE A 250 6.22 -16.72 1.22
N PHE A 251 7.08 -16.17 0.34
CA PHE A 251 8.19 -15.31 0.73
C PHE A 251 7.76 -13.95 1.29
N MET A 252 6.48 -13.56 1.16
CA MET A 252 5.92 -12.39 1.86
C MET A 252 5.98 -12.52 3.38
N ILE A 253 6.14 -13.73 3.91
CA ILE A 253 6.40 -13.91 5.35
C ILE A 253 7.68 -13.18 5.78
N ALA A 254 8.68 -13.06 4.91
CA ALA A 254 9.93 -12.37 5.23
C ALA A 254 9.76 -10.86 5.38
N ASP A 255 8.85 -10.26 4.60
CA ASP A 255 8.44 -8.85 4.76
C ASP A 255 7.76 -8.64 6.12
N CYS A 256 6.78 -9.48 6.47
CA CYS A 256 6.14 -9.45 7.78
C CYS A 256 7.13 -9.63 8.93
N LEU A 257 8.08 -10.57 8.80
CA LEU A 257 9.14 -10.77 9.80
C LEU A 257 10.07 -9.56 9.89
N GLY A 258 10.43 -8.94 8.76
CA GLY A 258 11.18 -7.70 8.71
C GLY A 258 10.50 -6.63 9.54
N ILE A 259 9.21 -6.43 9.34
CA ILE A 259 8.40 -5.46 10.08
C ILE A 259 8.37 -5.79 11.58
N VAL A 260 8.01 -7.02 11.96
CA VAL A 260 7.86 -7.44 13.36
C VAL A 260 9.17 -7.37 14.14
N LEU A 261 10.28 -7.84 13.54
CA LEU A 261 11.58 -7.86 14.20
C LEU A 261 12.24 -6.48 14.20
N ALA A 262 12.10 -5.71 13.12
CA ALA A 262 12.78 -4.43 13.00
C ALA A 262 12.07 -3.29 13.70
N THR A 263 10.73 -3.31 13.86
CA THR A 263 10.00 -2.25 14.58
C THR A 263 10.53 -1.98 15.99
N PRO A 264 10.64 -2.98 16.90
CA PRO A 264 11.16 -2.74 18.25
C PRO A 264 12.64 -2.34 18.23
N LEU A 265 13.44 -2.88 17.30
CA LEU A 265 14.85 -2.50 17.15
C LEU A 265 15.01 -1.06 16.67
N ALA A 266 14.17 -0.65 15.70
CA ALA A 266 14.16 0.68 15.13
C ALA A 266 13.80 1.73 16.18
N VAL A 267 12.71 1.50 16.91
CA VAL A 267 12.24 2.43 17.95
C VAL A 267 13.14 2.43 19.18
N GLY A 268 13.56 1.25 19.65
CA GLY A 268 14.32 1.12 20.90
C GLY A 268 15.81 1.45 20.77
N TYR A 269 16.42 1.19 19.62
CA TYR A 269 17.87 1.29 19.46
C TYR A 269 18.28 2.18 18.28
N VAL A 270 17.80 1.92 17.07
CA VAL A 270 18.29 2.62 15.87
C VAL A 270 18.00 4.11 15.93
N ASN A 271 16.75 4.49 16.20
CA ASN A 271 16.36 5.90 16.25
C ASN A 271 17.11 6.67 17.35
N PRO A 272 17.17 6.21 18.62
CA PRO A 272 17.95 6.90 19.65
C PRO A 272 19.45 6.98 19.35
N ILE A 273 20.05 5.94 18.76
CA ILE A 273 21.47 5.96 18.39
C ILE A 273 21.73 6.99 17.29
N LEU A 274 20.87 7.05 16.28
CA LEU A 274 20.95 8.04 15.21
C LEU A 274 20.79 9.46 15.77
N GLU A 275 19.80 9.70 16.64
CA GLU A 275 19.59 11.00 17.29
C GLU A 275 20.80 11.44 18.12
N ARG A 276 21.41 10.52 18.88
CA ARG A 276 22.65 10.80 19.61
C ARG A 276 23.83 11.14 18.70
N LYS A 277 23.96 10.46 17.55
CA LYS A 277 25.05 10.70 16.60
C LYS A 277 24.86 11.98 15.79
N LEU A 278 23.62 12.28 15.38
CA LEU A 278 23.27 13.47 14.60
C LEU A 278 23.19 14.73 15.47
N GLY A 279 23.08 14.59 16.79
CA GLY A 279 22.91 15.71 17.72
C GLY A 279 21.59 16.46 17.52
N THR A 280 20.66 15.90 16.74
CA THR A 280 19.37 16.48 16.38
C THR A 280 18.30 15.39 16.34
N HIS A 281 17.03 15.79 16.47
CA HIS A 281 15.90 14.86 16.35
C HIS A 281 15.84 14.23 14.96
N PHE A 282 15.56 12.93 14.91
CA PHE A 282 15.48 12.20 13.65
C PHE A 282 14.16 12.52 12.95
N GLY A 283 14.19 13.57 12.12
CA GLY A 283 13.03 14.15 11.47
C GLY A 283 12.33 13.23 10.46
N HIS A 284 11.08 13.55 10.12
CA HIS A 284 10.22 12.75 9.23
C HIS A 284 10.85 12.51 7.86
N GLY A 285 11.44 13.56 7.24
CA GLY A 285 12.09 13.43 5.94
C GLY A 285 13.31 12.50 5.96
N ALA A 286 14.11 12.51 7.03
CA ALA A 286 15.28 11.65 7.18
C ALA A 286 14.88 10.18 7.41
N LYS A 287 13.86 9.94 8.25
CA LYS A 287 13.25 8.62 8.43
C LYS A 287 12.69 8.08 7.10
N PHE A 288 11.91 8.90 6.40
CA PHE A 288 11.36 8.52 5.11
C PHE A 288 12.45 8.19 4.07
N GLY A 289 13.52 8.99 4.02
CA GLY A 289 14.69 8.73 3.18
C GLY A 289 15.37 7.39 3.51
N LEU A 290 15.52 7.06 4.80
CA LEU A 290 16.05 5.76 5.23
C LEU A 290 15.14 4.59 4.81
N GLY A 291 13.83 4.77 4.88
CA GLY A 291 12.88 3.76 4.38
C GLY A 291 13.00 3.55 2.87
N MET A 292 13.13 4.64 2.11
CA MET A 292 13.32 4.60 0.66
C MET A 292 14.65 3.94 0.27
N THR A 293 15.73 4.12 1.03
CA THR A 293 17.00 3.44 0.74
C THR A 293 16.92 1.93 0.97
N PHE A 294 16.30 1.46 2.05
CA PHE A 294 16.06 0.03 2.26
C PHE A 294 15.17 -0.58 1.17
N ALA A 295 14.10 0.12 0.77
CA ALA A 295 13.24 -0.31 -0.32
C ALA A 295 13.99 -0.36 -1.67
N ALA A 296 14.88 0.59 -1.95
CA ALA A 296 15.71 0.56 -3.15
C ALA A 296 16.73 -0.59 -3.12
N LEU A 297 17.38 -0.83 -1.97
CA LEU A 297 18.29 -1.96 -1.77
C LEU A 297 17.57 -3.31 -1.91
N SER A 298 16.31 -3.40 -1.47
CA SER A 298 15.45 -4.56 -1.72
C SER A 298 15.31 -4.84 -3.23
N VAL A 299 14.93 -3.83 -4.02
CA VAL A 299 14.77 -4.01 -5.47
C VAL A 299 16.09 -4.32 -6.16
N LEU A 300 17.19 -3.68 -5.74
CA LEU A 300 18.53 -4.00 -6.26
C LEU A 300 18.98 -5.42 -5.91
N ALA A 301 18.64 -5.93 -4.74
CA ALA A 301 18.89 -7.33 -4.37
C ALA A 301 18.08 -8.27 -5.28
N ALA A 302 16.81 -7.97 -5.56
CA ALA A 302 15.99 -8.75 -6.48
C ALA A 302 16.55 -8.74 -7.91
N VAL A 303 17.01 -7.58 -8.41
CA VAL A 303 17.73 -7.47 -9.70
C VAL A 303 18.95 -8.38 -9.73
N ARG A 304 19.76 -8.36 -8.67
CA ARG A 304 20.95 -9.21 -8.61
C ARG A 304 20.58 -10.69 -8.66
N LEU A 305 19.54 -11.10 -7.92
CA LEU A 305 19.04 -12.47 -7.95
C LEU A 305 18.47 -12.85 -9.32
N GLU A 306 17.85 -11.92 -10.04
CA GLU A 306 17.32 -12.18 -11.38
C GLU A 306 18.44 -12.42 -12.38
N LEU A 307 19.49 -11.60 -12.33
CA LEU A 307 20.67 -11.79 -13.17
C LEU A 307 21.36 -13.13 -12.88
N LEU A 308 21.37 -13.58 -11.62
CA LEU A 308 21.88 -14.91 -11.25
C LEU A 308 20.95 -16.03 -11.73
N ARG A 309 19.64 -15.89 -11.57
CA ARG A 309 18.64 -16.86 -12.04
C ARG A 309 18.76 -17.11 -13.54
N ARG A 310 18.95 -16.06 -14.34
CA ARG A 310 19.06 -16.16 -15.81
C ARG A 310 20.29 -16.93 -16.29
N ILE A 311 21.40 -16.90 -15.54
CA ILE A 311 22.61 -17.66 -15.89
C ILE A 311 22.61 -19.09 -15.32
N SER A 312 21.71 -19.38 -14.38
CA SER A 312 21.57 -20.70 -13.78
C SER A 312 20.95 -21.70 -14.77
N PRO A 313 21.39 -22.97 -14.75
CA PRO A 313 20.81 -24.00 -15.60
C PRO A 313 19.35 -24.27 -15.21
N VAL A 314 18.56 -24.75 -16.16
CA VAL A 314 17.16 -25.11 -15.92
C VAL A 314 17.09 -26.55 -15.40
N LEU A 315 16.32 -26.78 -14.33
CA LEU A 315 16.25 -28.07 -13.61
C LEU A 315 15.42 -29.14 -14.33
N GLY A 316 14.73 -28.80 -15.43
CA GLY A 316 13.80 -29.68 -16.13
C GLY A 316 12.56 -30.06 -15.30
N LEU A 317 12.29 -29.33 -14.22
CA LEU A 317 11.14 -29.52 -13.34
C LEU A 317 10.19 -28.33 -13.48
N ASP A 318 8.91 -28.61 -13.69
CA ASP A 318 7.88 -27.58 -13.82
C ASP A 318 7.58 -26.91 -12.48
N SER A 319 7.33 -25.60 -12.54
CA SER A 319 6.86 -24.82 -11.40
C SER A 319 5.34 -24.94 -11.23
N ASN A 320 4.90 -25.21 -9.99
CA ASN A 320 3.49 -25.26 -9.63
C ASN A 320 2.83 -23.89 -9.47
N CYS A 321 3.60 -22.80 -9.45
CA CYS A 321 3.07 -21.44 -9.29
C CYS A 321 3.35 -20.51 -10.48
N ALA A 322 4.08 -20.99 -11.50
CA ALA A 322 4.18 -20.35 -12.81
C ALA A 322 3.15 -20.94 -13.80
N PRO A 323 2.94 -20.32 -14.97
CA PRO A 323 2.12 -20.89 -16.04
C PRO A 323 2.60 -22.29 -16.47
N SER A 324 1.67 -23.13 -16.93
CA SER A 324 1.94 -24.53 -17.28
C SER A 324 3.09 -24.65 -18.29
N GLY A 325 4.06 -25.53 -17.99
CA GLY A 325 5.22 -25.80 -18.84
C GLY A 325 6.42 -24.87 -18.60
N VAL A 326 6.35 -23.93 -17.65
CA VAL A 326 7.50 -23.12 -17.24
C VAL A 326 8.36 -23.91 -16.25
N GLN A 327 9.64 -24.04 -16.58
CA GLN A 327 10.61 -24.80 -15.81
C GLN A 327 11.38 -23.93 -14.80
N MET A 328 11.71 -24.51 -13.64
CA MET A 328 12.47 -23.86 -12.59
C MET A 328 13.97 -23.76 -12.94
N SER A 329 14.59 -22.63 -12.62
CA SER A 329 16.04 -22.44 -12.66
C SER A 329 16.72 -23.00 -11.40
N ASP A 330 17.95 -23.50 -11.53
CA ASP A 330 18.78 -24.05 -10.43
C ASP A 330 19.38 -22.94 -9.56
N ILE A 331 18.50 -22.21 -8.89
CA ILE A 331 18.83 -21.22 -7.87
C ILE A 331 17.77 -21.29 -6.79
N SER A 332 18.17 -21.43 -5.53
CA SER A 332 17.20 -21.58 -4.44
C SER A 332 16.32 -20.35 -4.31
N SER A 333 15.00 -20.55 -4.33
CA SER A 333 14.01 -19.51 -4.05
C SER A 333 14.14 -18.90 -2.64
N ALA A 334 14.81 -19.58 -1.70
CA ALA A 334 15.11 -19.05 -0.36
C ALA A 334 15.90 -17.74 -0.38
N TRP A 335 16.67 -17.47 -1.43
CA TRP A 335 17.35 -16.18 -1.59
C TRP A 335 16.38 -15.00 -1.70
N MET A 336 15.13 -15.22 -2.15
CA MET A 336 14.11 -14.19 -2.19
C MET A 336 13.71 -13.70 -0.81
N THR A 337 13.95 -14.47 0.26
CA THR A 337 13.75 -13.98 1.64
C THR A 337 14.48 -12.66 1.90
N LEU A 338 15.66 -12.44 1.30
CA LEU A 338 16.43 -11.20 1.47
C LEU A 338 15.72 -9.95 0.92
N PRO A 339 15.36 -9.85 -0.38
CA PRO A 339 14.66 -8.67 -0.88
C PRO A 339 13.31 -8.46 -0.20
N PHE A 340 12.53 -9.51 0.11
CA PHE A 340 11.29 -9.34 0.87
C PHE A 340 11.54 -8.76 2.27
N PHE A 341 12.54 -9.27 3.00
CA PHE A 341 12.90 -8.75 4.32
C PHE A 341 13.37 -7.29 4.28
N LEU A 342 14.22 -6.94 3.31
CA LEU A 342 14.69 -5.56 3.10
C LEU A 342 13.53 -4.60 2.78
N MET A 343 12.50 -5.05 2.06
CA MET A 343 11.31 -4.23 1.81
C MET A 343 10.57 -3.94 3.11
N GLY A 344 10.42 -4.94 3.98
CA GLY A 344 9.83 -4.77 5.32
C GLY A 344 10.62 -3.78 6.20
N LEU A 345 11.96 -3.77 6.11
CA LEU A 345 12.79 -2.74 6.76
C LEU A 345 12.53 -1.33 6.19
N GLY A 346 12.24 -1.23 4.89
CA GLY A 346 11.83 0.02 4.27
C GLY A 346 10.47 0.49 4.77
N GLU A 347 9.51 -0.43 4.85
CA GLU A 347 8.12 -0.15 5.21
C GLU A 347 7.99 0.49 6.60
N ILE A 348 8.73 0.01 7.60
CA ILE A 348 8.69 0.57 8.97
C ILE A 348 9.08 2.05 9.04
N TYR A 349 9.86 2.52 8.05
CA TYR A 349 10.36 3.89 7.97
C TYR A 349 9.62 4.75 6.95
N THR A 350 8.76 4.17 6.12
CA THR A 350 7.92 4.92 5.17
C THR A 350 6.49 5.06 5.65
N GLN A 351 5.76 3.97 5.84
CA GLN A 351 4.31 4.02 6.06
C GLN A 351 3.92 4.64 7.41
N PRO A 352 4.49 4.23 8.56
CA PRO A 352 4.18 4.87 9.84
C PRO A 352 4.59 6.34 9.87
N VAL A 353 5.71 6.68 9.21
CA VAL A 353 6.24 8.05 9.14
C VAL A 353 5.32 8.97 8.34
N LEU A 354 4.84 8.51 7.18
CA LEU A 354 3.88 9.25 6.38
C LEU A 354 2.53 9.36 7.08
N MET A 355 2.06 8.30 7.75
CA MET A 355 0.83 8.34 8.53
C MET A 355 0.93 9.35 9.68
N HIS A 356 2.03 9.35 10.43
CA HIS A 356 2.27 10.31 11.50
C HIS A 356 2.38 11.74 10.95
N PHE A 357 3.12 11.95 9.86
CA PHE A 357 3.24 13.25 9.20
C PHE A 357 1.86 13.76 8.74
N ALA A 358 1.06 12.90 8.12
CA ALA A 358 -0.29 13.23 7.71
C ALA A 358 -1.15 13.63 8.91
N TYR A 359 -1.06 12.89 10.01
CA TYR A 359 -1.83 13.14 11.23
C TYR A 359 -1.43 14.43 11.95
N SER A 360 -0.13 14.73 12.04
CA SER A 360 0.40 15.88 12.78
C SER A 360 0.12 17.21 12.08
N HIS A 361 0.10 17.21 10.75
CA HIS A 361 -0.16 18.42 9.95
C HIS A 361 -1.61 18.56 9.47
N SER A 362 -2.46 17.54 9.67
CA SER A 362 -3.89 17.65 9.35
C SER A 362 -4.68 18.30 10.50
N PRO A 363 -5.67 19.15 10.18
CA PRO A 363 -6.64 19.61 11.16
C PRO A 363 -7.33 18.43 11.87
N PRO A 364 -7.68 18.55 13.16
CA PRO A 364 -8.29 17.45 13.92
C PRO A 364 -9.54 16.87 13.25
N SER A 365 -10.36 17.73 12.65
CA SER A 365 -11.57 17.40 11.91
C SER A 365 -11.33 16.63 10.59
N MET A 366 -10.10 16.62 10.07
CA MET A 366 -9.74 16.13 8.74
C MET A 366 -8.77 14.93 8.74
N ARG A 367 -8.36 14.45 9.92
CA ARG A 367 -7.42 13.31 10.05
C ARG A 367 -7.90 12.04 9.35
N THR A 368 -9.21 11.73 9.41
CA THR A 368 -9.80 10.59 8.69
C THR A 368 -9.70 10.77 7.17
N LEU A 369 -9.83 12.01 6.67
CA LEU A 369 -9.71 12.32 5.25
C LEU A 369 -8.25 12.18 4.78
N ALA A 370 -7.29 12.53 5.63
CA ALA A 370 -5.86 12.30 5.37
C ALA A 370 -5.55 10.80 5.25
N ALA A 371 -6.09 9.97 6.14
CA ALA A 371 -5.95 8.51 6.05
C ALA A 371 -6.61 7.96 4.77
N ALA A 372 -7.81 8.43 4.41
CA ALA A 372 -8.51 8.03 3.19
C ALA A 372 -7.72 8.40 1.92
N THR A 373 -6.97 9.51 1.95
CA THR A 373 -6.10 9.91 0.84
C THR A 373 -5.04 8.86 0.56
N GLY A 374 -4.46 8.23 1.60
CA GLY A 374 -3.51 7.12 1.43
C GLY A 374 -4.09 5.94 0.64
N LEU A 375 -5.36 5.56 0.91
CA LEU A 375 -6.04 4.50 0.17
C LEU A 375 -6.28 4.87 -1.31
N VAL A 376 -6.66 6.12 -1.58
CA VAL A 376 -6.80 6.63 -2.96
C VAL A 376 -5.47 6.60 -3.69
N ILE A 377 -4.37 7.01 -3.04
CA ILE A 377 -3.04 6.96 -3.63
C ILE A 377 -2.63 5.52 -3.94
N GLY A 378 -2.96 4.56 -3.07
CA GLY A 378 -2.75 3.14 -3.33
C GLY A 378 -3.47 2.66 -4.59
N ALA A 379 -4.74 3.04 -4.77
CA ALA A 379 -5.51 2.69 -5.97
C ALA A 379 -4.90 3.31 -7.23
N VAL A 380 -4.51 4.59 -7.18
CA VAL A 380 -3.82 5.28 -8.29
C VAL A 380 -2.51 4.55 -8.63
N SER A 381 -1.72 4.19 -7.62
CA SER A 381 -0.45 3.48 -7.82
C SER A 381 -0.65 2.15 -8.56
N THR A 382 -1.64 1.36 -8.17
CA THR A 382 -1.94 0.08 -8.83
C THR A 382 -2.33 0.30 -10.29
N SER A 383 -3.17 1.29 -10.59
CA SER A 383 -3.55 1.61 -11.98
C SER A 383 -2.36 2.04 -12.84
N LEU A 384 -1.45 2.84 -12.27
CA LEU A 384 -0.21 3.25 -12.94
C LEU A 384 0.69 2.03 -13.22
N PHE A 385 0.82 1.13 -12.23
CA PHE A 385 1.62 -0.08 -12.34
C PHE A 385 1.03 -1.09 -13.36
N THR A 386 -0.30 -1.22 -13.45
CA THR A 386 -0.93 -2.12 -14.42
C THR A 386 -0.59 -1.74 -15.86
N LEU A 387 -0.57 -0.44 -16.21
CA LEU A 387 -0.13 -0.02 -17.54
C LEU A 387 1.35 -0.33 -17.76
N GLN A 388 2.19 -0.08 -16.75
CA GLN A 388 3.61 -0.38 -16.84
C GLN A 388 3.86 -1.87 -17.14
N VAL A 389 3.17 -2.78 -16.45
CA VAL A 389 3.25 -4.23 -16.72
C VAL A 389 2.77 -4.54 -18.14
N ALA A 390 1.67 -3.93 -18.60
CA ALA A 390 1.17 -4.13 -19.95
C ALA A 390 2.17 -3.67 -21.04
N LEU A 391 2.81 -2.51 -20.85
CA LEU A 391 3.82 -1.97 -21.77
C LEU A 391 5.10 -2.81 -21.78
N LEU A 392 5.49 -3.34 -20.62
CA LEU A 392 6.66 -4.20 -20.48
C LEU A 392 6.39 -5.66 -20.85
N GLY A 393 5.16 -6.05 -21.18
CA GLY A 393 4.79 -7.44 -21.43
C GLY A 393 5.57 -8.12 -22.56
N HIS A 394 6.08 -7.36 -23.54
CA HIS A 394 6.98 -7.90 -24.57
C HIS A 394 8.37 -8.26 -24.02
N TYR A 395 8.86 -7.48 -23.05
CA TYR A 395 10.16 -7.70 -22.41
C TYR A 395 10.07 -8.64 -21.20
N VAL A 396 8.91 -8.72 -20.56
CA VAL A 396 8.63 -9.55 -19.39
C VAL A 396 7.49 -10.53 -19.73
N PRO A 397 7.78 -11.56 -20.53
CA PRO A 397 6.83 -12.61 -20.85
C PRO A 397 6.56 -13.50 -19.63
N ASN A 398 5.54 -14.35 -19.74
CA ASN A 398 5.16 -15.32 -18.71
C ASN A 398 6.30 -16.30 -18.35
N ASP A 399 7.11 -16.71 -19.34
CA ASP A 399 8.35 -17.46 -19.12
C ASP A 399 9.51 -16.48 -19.01
N LEU A 400 9.97 -16.22 -17.78
CA LEU A 400 11.01 -15.22 -17.51
C LEU A 400 12.37 -15.65 -18.08
N ASN A 401 12.55 -16.90 -18.51
CA ASN A 401 13.76 -17.33 -19.21
C ASN A 401 13.87 -16.72 -20.61
N GLN A 402 12.74 -16.35 -21.22
CA GLN A 402 12.68 -15.76 -22.57
C GLN A 402 12.70 -14.23 -22.56
N GLY A 403 12.74 -13.61 -21.39
CA GLY A 403 12.70 -12.16 -21.26
C GLY A 403 13.74 -11.57 -20.33
N HIS A 404 13.46 -10.34 -19.92
CA HIS A 404 14.31 -9.44 -19.14
C HIS A 404 13.51 -8.78 -18.03
N LEU A 405 13.25 -9.52 -16.95
CA LEU A 405 12.53 -9.01 -15.78
C LEU A 405 13.26 -7.83 -15.11
N GLU A 406 14.58 -7.76 -15.25
CA GLU A 406 15.40 -6.66 -14.75
C GLU A 406 14.94 -5.29 -15.27
N TYR A 407 14.39 -5.20 -16.50
CA TYR A 407 13.85 -3.95 -17.03
C TYR A 407 12.63 -3.46 -16.25
N GLY A 408 11.80 -4.40 -15.78
CA GLY A 408 10.75 -4.11 -14.81
C GLY A 408 11.34 -3.44 -13.58
N TYR A 409 12.24 -4.12 -12.87
CA TYR A 409 12.82 -3.59 -11.64
C TYR A 409 13.49 -2.21 -11.81
N PHE A 410 14.27 -2.03 -12.87
CA PHE A 410 14.89 -0.74 -13.17
C PHE A 410 13.86 0.36 -13.47
N SER A 411 12.78 0.05 -14.17
CA SER A 411 11.71 1.03 -14.41
C SER A 411 11.04 1.49 -13.12
N ASN A 412 10.84 0.60 -12.13
CA ASN A 412 10.34 0.99 -10.80
C ASN A 412 11.35 1.80 -10.00
N LEU A 413 12.64 1.47 -10.07
CA LEU A 413 13.69 2.27 -9.43
C LEU A 413 13.76 3.70 -10.00
N ILE A 414 13.68 3.85 -11.33
CA ILE A 414 13.66 5.16 -12.00
C ILE A 414 12.41 5.94 -11.60
N LEU A 415 11.23 5.31 -11.67
CA LEU A 415 9.98 5.95 -11.30
C LEU A 415 9.98 6.40 -9.83
N ALA A 416 10.44 5.54 -8.92
CA ALA A 416 10.58 5.86 -7.50
C ALA A 416 11.55 7.03 -7.29
N GLY A 417 12.68 7.07 -8.00
CA GLY A 417 13.65 8.17 -7.93
C GLY A 417 13.06 9.51 -8.39
N LEU A 418 12.31 9.52 -9.51
CA LEU A 418 11.63 10.71 -10.01
C LEU A 418 10.56 11.22 -9.03
N LEU A 419 9.75 10.31 -8.48
CA LEU A 419 8.72 10.64 -7.50
C LEU A 419 9.32 11.08 -6.16
N TYR A 420 10.45 10.51 -5.75
CA TYR A 420 11.18 10.93 -4.56
C TYR A 420 11.76 12.34 -4.72
N ALA A 421 12.29 12.67 -5.91
CA ALA A 421 12.71 14.04 -6.22
C ALA A 421 11.53 15.03 -6.22
N ALA A 422 10.38 14.63 -6.76
CA ALA A 422 9.14 15.41 -6.69
C ALA A 422 8.65 15.60 -5.24
N TYR A 423 8.78 14.57 -4.40
CA TYR A 423 8.51 14.64 -2.96
C TYR A 423 9.40 15.66 -2.26
N ILE A 424 10.72 15.62 -2.48
CA ILE A 424 11.63 16.61 -1.88
C ILE A 424 11.22 18.03 -2.28
N ARG A 425 10.84 18.23 -3.55
CA ARG A 425 10.35 19.54 -4.02
C ARG A 425 9.04 19.93 -3.33
N ALA A 426 8.07 19.03 -3.25
CA ALA A 426 6.78 19.27 -2.61
C ALA A 426 6.95 19.58 -1.12
N LEU A 427 7.84 18.85 -0.43
CA LEU A 427 8.15 19.06 0.98
C LEU A 427 8.76 20.45 1.22
N ARG A 428 9.73 20.87 0.40
CA ARG A 428 10.32 22.22 0.51
C ARG A 428 9.29 23.33 0.29
N ILE A 429 8.37 23.15 -0.66
CA ILE A 429 7.29 24.12 -0.92
C ILE A 429 6.34 24.16 0.29
N PHE A 430 6.02 23.00 0.87
CA PHE A 430 5.18 22.90 2.05
C PHE A 430 5.81 23.64 3.24
N GLU A 431 7.08 23.35 3.56
CA GLU A 431 7.83 23.99 4.65
C GLU A 431 7.99 25.51 4.44
N ALA A 432 8.25 25.97 3.22
CA ALA A 432 8.43 27.38 2.90
C ALA A 432 7.15 28.23 3.04
N GLY A 433 5.96 27.61 3.03
CA GLY A 433 4.72 28.34 3.28
C GLY A 433 4.26 28.30 4.74
N ASP A 434 4.99 27.59 5.61
CA ASP A 434 4.75 27.54 7.06
C ASP A 434 5.67 28.50 7.83
N SER A 435 6.66 29.10 7.18
CA SER A 435 7.39 30.23 7.74
C SER A 435 6.46 31.43 7.89
N PRO A 436 6.36 32.06 9.08
CA PRO A 436 5.63 33.31 9.22
C PRO A 436 6.24 34.33 8.25
N LEU A 437 5.39 34.99 7.45
CA LEU A 437 5.81 36.12 6.64
C LEU A 437 6.59 37.11 7.54
N PRO A 438 7.77 37.59 7.13
CA PRO A 438 8.53 38.57 7.90
C PRO A 438 7.76 39.87 8.12
#